data_AF-Q7NU69-F1
#
_entry.id   AF-Q7NU69-F1
#
_cell.length_a   1.000
_cell.length_b   1.000
_cell.length_c   1.000
_cell.angle_alpha   90.00
_cell.angle_beta   90.00
_cell.angle_gamma   90.00
#
_symmetry.space_group_name_H-M   'P 1'
#
loop_
_entity.id
_entity.type
_entity.pdbx_description
1 polymer ?
#
loop_
_entity_poly.entity_id
_entity_poly.type
_entity_poly.pdbx_seq_one_letter_code
_entity_poly.pdbx_strand_id
1 'polypeptide(L)'
;MKLAHLPLPAHLSYCTNIHAGDSLAEVEASLDGFLPAIRAHLEEWRALDSAAPFGLGLRLSAQAAESLLDEDALRAFAARLASLRAYVFTINAFPWGNFHQRPVKQAVYQPDWRSSRRLAYTLHCARTLAALLPDGVEGSISTVPLGFAAGDRATAMADCLPQLRQAVLELSLLMRATGKEIVLALEPEPACLLENAADTLLFFRRYWFADDNLAQLARLAACSQPEARRLAQRHLGVCYDVCHGAVEFEDPCAALSGLRDAGVRVAKIQLSCALRAEAMDPLVARQLQSFDDGVYLHQVVRRGADGLRRHADLPQALALPADAIQGEAWRVHCHVPLFWQAPPEAGLASTRDSLDAVLAMLSRQPVSAHLEVETYTWDVLPPQLREIPKAQAIALELHAVLKELRHER
;
A
#
# COMPACT_ATOMS: atom_id res chain seq x y z
N MET A 1 7.74 -14.64 -1.55
CA MET A 1 7.64 -16.01 -0.97
C MET A 1 6.23 -16.51 -1.15
N LYS A 2 6.02 -17.78 -1.51
CA LYS A 2 4.67 -18.35 -1.68
C LYS A 2 4.21 -19.02 -0.38
N LEU A 3 2.99 -18.73 0.05
CA LEU A 3 2.36 -19.25 1.26
C LEU A 3 1.18 -20.14 0.86
N ALA A 4 1.49 -21.38 0.48
CA ALA A 4 0.48 -22.32 -0.04
C ALA A 4 -0.43 -22.93 1.03
N HIS A 5 -0.08 -22.78 2.31
CA HIS A 5 -0.82 -23.35 3.45
C HIS A 5 -1.98 -22.47 3.93
N LEU A 6 -2.07 -21.22 3.47
CA LEU A 6 -3.17 -20.32 3.80
C LEU A 6 -4.47 -20.74 3.08
N PRO A 7 -5.65 -20.40 3.63
CA PRO A 7 -6.93 -20.65 2.98
C PRO A 7 -7.03 -20.10 1.55
N LEU A 8 -6.35 -18.98 1.28
CA LEU A 8 -6.05 -18.47 -0.05
C LEU A 8 -4.53 -18.46 -0.21
N PRO A 9 -3.95 -19.28 -1.11
CA PRO A 9 -2.52 -19.24 -1.38
C PRO A 9 -2.06 -17.83 -1.71
N ALA A 10 -1.04 -17.35 -1.00
CA ALA A 10 -0.61 -15.96 -1.10
C ALA A 10 0.86 -15.79 -1.47
N HIS A 11 1.20 -14.63 -1.99
CA HIS A 11 2.56 -14.15 -2.19
C HIS A 11 2.88 -13.12 -1.10
N LEU A 12 3.95 -13.36 -0.35
CA LEU A 12 4.49 -12.44 0.66
C LEU A 12 5.80 -11.82 0.17
N SER A 13 5.90 -10.50 0.21
CA SER A 13 7.12 -9.73 -0.10
C SER A 13 7.19 -8.47 0.75
N TYR A 14 8.24 -7.66 0.55
CA TYR A 14 8.27 -6.24 0.89
C TYR A 14 8.07 -5.39 -0.38
N CYS A 15 7.71 -4.12 -0.21
CA CYS A 15 7.68 -3.12 -1.28
C CYS A 15 9.04 -2.46 -1.48
N THR A 16 9.52 -2.33 -2.72
CA THR A 16 10.79 -1.61 -2.98
C THR A 16 10.71 -0.10 -2.75
N ASN A 17 9.55 0.45 -2.35
CA ASN A 17 9.37 1.84 -1.94
C ASN A 17 10.27 2.26 -0.77
N ILE A 18 10.76 1.31 0.03
CA ILE A 18 11.77 1.54 1.08
C ILE A 18 13.15 1.95 0.54
N HIS A 19 13.40 1.73 -0.76
CA HIS A 19 14.64 2.09 -1.42
C HIS A 19 14.45 3.41 -2.17
N ALA A 20 15.23 4.41 -1.81
CA ALA A 20 15.20 5.69 -2.51
C ALA A 20 15.66 5.53 -3.96
N GLY A 21 14.86 6.03 -4.91
CA GLY A 21 15.19 6.04 -6.32
C GLY A 21 13.96 6.26 -7.18
N ASP A 22 14.10 7.10 -8.21
CA ASP A 22 13.00 7.43 -9.13
C ASP A 22 13.31 6.98 -10.57
N SER A 23 14.57 6.83 -10.92
CA SER A 23 14.97 6.31 -12.23
C SER A 23 15.04 4.79 -12.26
N LEU A 24 14.92 4.20 -13.46
CA LEU A 24 15.06 2.75 -13.64
C LEU A 24 16.44 2.26 -13.15
N ALA A 25 17.52 3.01 -13.43
CA ALA A 25 18.87 2.66 -12.99
C ALA A 25 19.01 2.62 -11.47
N GLU A 26 18.37 3.53 -10.73
CA GLU A 26 18.37 3.52 -9.26
C GLU A 26 17.56 2.35 -8.69
N VAL A 27 16.42 2.02 -9.33
CA VAL A 27 15.63 0.83 -8.99
C VAL A 27 16.48 -0.43 -9.15
N GLU A 28 17.17 -0.56 -10.29
CA GLU A 28 18.06 -1.69 -10.56
C GLU A 28 19.24 -1.77 -9.58
N ALA A 29 19.91 -0.65 -9.32
CA ALA A 29 21.02 -0.60 -8.37
C ALA A 29 20.57 -0.98 -6.95
N SER A 30 19.37 -0.55 -6.55
CA SER A 30 18.78 -0.92 -5.25
C SER A 30 18.49 -2.42 -5.18
N LEU A 31 17.94 -3.00 -6.25
CA LEU A 31 17.67 -4.44 -6.31
C LEU A 31 18.97 -5.25 -6.21
N ASP A 32 20.00 -4.88 -6.99
CA ASP A 32 21.29 -5.55 -6.97
C ASP A 32 21.98 -5.46 -5.60
N GLY A 33 21.87 -4.31 -4.92
CA GLY A 33 22.52 -4.08 -3.63
C GLY A 33 21.80 -4.75 -2.45
N PHE A 34 20.47 -4.74 -2.43
CA PHE A 34 19.71 -5.16 -1.24
C PHE A 34 19.16 -6.58 -1.34
N LEU A 35 18.70 -7.02 -2.52
CA LEU A 35 17.98 -8.29 -2.63
C LEU A 35 18.83 -9.52 -2.28
N PRO A 36 20.11 -9.63 -2.72
CA PRO A 36 20.97 -10.74 -2.31
C PRO A 36 21.15 -10.81 -0.78
N ALA A 37 21.32 -9.66 -0.12
CA ALA A 37 21.50 -9.58 1.33
C ALA A 37 20.23 -9.96 2.10
N ILE A 38 19.06 -9.48 1.66
CA ILE A 38 17.76 -9.86 2.25
C ILE A 38 17.55 -11.37 2.16
N ARG A 39 17.82 -11.96 0.98
CA ARG A 39 17.71 -13.40 0.77
C ARG A 39 18.66 -14.19 1.67
N ALA A 40 19.92 -13.76 1.77
CA ALA A 40 20.92 -14.43 2.60
C ALA A 40 20.47 -14.52 4.07
N HIS A 41 19.92 -13.43 4.64
CA HIS A 41 19.38 -13.46 6.00
C HIS A 41 18.18 -14.42 6.14
N LEU A 42 17.25 -14.41 5.18
CA LEU A 42 16.09 -15.32 5.22
C LEU A 42 16.50 -16.79 5.05
N GLU A 43 17.53 -17.07 4.25
CA GLU A 43 18.09 -18.42 4.07
C GLU A 43 18.81 -18.87 5.35
N GLU A 44 19.61 -18.00 5.98
CA GLU A 44 20.27 -18.25 7.26
C GLU A 44 19.26 -18.62 8.36
N TRP A 45 18.13 -17.91 8.42
CA TRP A 45 17.06 -18.17 9.38
C TRP A 45 16.09 -19.27 8.95
N ARG A 46 16.35 -19.96 7.83
CA ARG A 46 15.50 -21.03 7.26
C ARG A 46 14.07 -20.58 6.95
N ALA A 47 13.87 -19.28 6.75
CA ALA A 47 12.61 -18.67 6.35
C ALA A 47 12.39 -18.80 4.82
N LEU A 48 13.48 -18.89 4.04
CA LEU A 48 13.49 -19.05 2.60
C LEU A 48 14.39 -20.22 2.19
N ASP A 49 13.91 -21.06 1.28
CA ASP A 49 14.75 -22.07 0.63
C ASP A 49 15.70 -21.39 -0.37
N SER A 50 16.98 -21.73 -0.31
CA SER A 50 18.03 -21.29 -1.24
C SER A 50 17.67 -21.41 -2.73
N ALA A 51 16.86 -22.42 -3.11
CA ALA A 51 16.43 -22.62 -4.48
C ALA A 51 15.15 -21.83 -4.85
N ALA A 52 14.39 -21.35 -3.85
CA ALA A 52 13.11 -20.71 -4.08
C ALA A 52 13.28 -19.30 -4.67
N PRO A 53 12.46 -18.94 -5.69
CA PRO A 53 12.46 -17.58 -6.21
C PRO A 53 11.82 -16.61 -5.21
N PHE A 54 12.30 -15.36 -5.23
CA PHE A 54 11.79 -14.31 -4.36
C PHE A 54 10.73 -13.48 -5.11
N GLY A 55 9.53 -13.39 -4.55
CA GLY A 55 8.51 -12.50 -5.09
C GLY A 55 8.81 -11.07 -4.68
N LEU A 56 8.66 -10.10 -5.58
CA LEU A 56 8.89 -8.68 -5.34
C LEU A 56 7.62 -7.87 -5.56
N GLY A 57 7.47 -6.86 -4.70
CA GLY A 57 6.58 -5.74 -4.92
C GLY A 57 7.37 -4.52 -5.37
N LEU A 58 7.21 -4.11 -6.62
CA LEU A 58 7.98 -3.00 -7.17
C LEU A 58 7.27 -1.67 -6.93
N ARG A 59 7.94 -0.69 -6.33
CA ARG A 59 7.57 0.70 -6.52
C ARG A 59 8.23 1.22 -7.79
N LEU A 60 7.43 1.73 -8.72
CA LEU A 60 7.93 2.39 -9.93
C LEU A 60 7.44 3.83 -9.93
N SER A 61 8.33 4.81 -10.08
CA SER A 61 7.92 6.18 -10.40
C SER A 61 7.34 6.26 -11.83
N ALA A 62 6.74 7.38 -12.19
CA ALA A 62 6.32 7.65 -13.57
C ALA A 62 7.51 7.63 -14.55
N GLN A 63 8.68 8.12 -14.13
CA GLN A 63 9.90 8.13 -14.94
C GLN A 63 10.42 6.70 -15.19
N ALA A 64 10.46 5.86 -14.15
CA ALA A 64 10.88 4.46 -14.30
C ALA A 64 9.88 3.66 -15.14
N ALA A 65 8.57 3.88 -14.93
CA ALA A 65 7.53 3.23 -15.72
C ALA A 65 7.58 3.65 -17.20
N GLU A 66 7.85 4.92 -17.50
CA GLU A 66 8.04 5.41 -18.87
C GLU A 66 9.28 4.79 -19.53
N SER A 67 10.39 4.64 -18.79
CA SER A 67 11.60 3.98 -19.30
C SER A 67 11.35 2.52 -19.71
N LEU A 68 10.45 1.83 -19.02
CA LEU A 68 10.08 0.44 -19.28
C LEU A 68 9.05 0.27 -20.41
N LEU A 69 8.66 1.35 -21.10
CA LEU A 69 7.94 1.25 -22.37
C LEU A 69 8.84 0.83 -23.52
N ASP A 70 10.14 1.08 -23.41
CA ASP A 70 11.13 0.57 -24.35
C ASP A 70 11.29 -0.95 -24.14
N GLU A 71 11.10 -1.72 -25.20
CA GLU A 71 11.09 -3.18 -25.10
C GLU A 71 12.46 -3.76 -24.76
N ASP A 72 13.56 -3.13 -25.20
CA ASP A 72 14.91 -3.57 -24.88
C ASP A 72 15.22 -3.33 -23.40
N ALA A 73 14.84 -2.16 -22.86
CA ALA A 73 14.93 -1.87 -21.44
C ALA A 73 14.11 -2.85 -20.60
N LEU A 74 12.88 -3.17 -21.01
CA LEU A 74 12.02 -4.14 -20.32
C LEU A 74 12.61 -5.55 -20.35
N ARG A 75 13.13 -6.00 -21.50
CA ARG A 75 13.82 -7.29 -21.63
C ARG A 75 15.06 -7.36 -20.74
N ALA A 76 15.87 -6.31 -20.72
CA ALA A 76 17.05 -6.22 -19.88
C ALA A 76 16.68 -6.27 -18.38
N PHE A 77 15.64 -5.52 -17.99
CA PHE A 77 15.14 -5.53 -16.62
C PHE A 77 14.60 -6.91 -16.21
N ALA A 78 13.84 -7.58 -17.08
CA ALA A 78 13.38 -8.95 -16.84
C ALA A 78 14.53 -9.95 -16.68
N ALA A 79 15.57 -9.85 -17.52
CA ALA A 79 16.76 -10.69 -17.42
C ALA A 79 17.52 -10.45 -16.10
N ARG A 80 17.58 -9.21 -15.63
CA ARG A 80 18.15 -8.84 -14.33
C ARG A 80 17.35 -9.42 -13.17
N LEU A 81 16.03 -9.32 -13.19
CA LEU A 81 15.17 -9.96 -12.17
C LEU A 81 15.40 -11.48 -12.13
N ALA A 82 15.54 -12.11 -13.29
CA ALA A 82 15.84 -13.54 -13.38
C ALA A 82 17.22 -13.89 -12.79
N SER A 83 18.26 -13.07 -13.01
CA SER A 83 19.59 -13.30 -12.43
C SER A 83 19.59 -13.16 -10.90
N LEU A 84 18.72 -12.31 -10.37
CA LEU A 84 18.45 -12.17 -8.93
C LEU A 84 17.49 -13.24 -8.38
N ARG A 85 17.05 -14.20 -9.21
CA ARG A 85 16.05 -15.24 -8.88
C ARG A 85 14.77 -14.63 -8.31
N ALA A 86 14.32 -13.54 -8.91
CA ALA A 86 13.15 -12.78 -8.49
C ALA A 86 12.03 -12.82 -9.54
N TYR A 87 10.79 -12.70 -9.09
CA TYR A 87 9.62 -12.47 -9.94
C TYR A 87 8.77 -11.35 -9.35
N VAL A 88 8.01 -10.65 -10.19
CA VAL A 88 7.13 -9.55 -9.77
C VAL A 88 5.69 -10.04 -9.78
N PHE A 89 4.93 -9.72 -8.73
CA PHE A 89 3.49 -10.00 -8.67
C PHE A 89 2.65 -8.78 -8.31
N THR A 90 3.29 -7.68 -7.90
CA THR A 90 2.60 -6.44 -7.60
C THR A 90 3.48 -5.23 -7.90
N ILE A 91 2.83 -4.12 -8.25
CA ILE A 91 3.46 -2.81 -8.40
C ILE A 91 2.77 -1.80 -7.48
N ASN A 92 3.54 -1.00 -6.76
CA ASN A 92 3.06 0.23 -6.16
C ASN A 92 3.24 1.37 -7.19
N ALA A 93 2.13 1.85 -7.77
CA ALA A 93 2.07 2.97 -8.70
C ALA A 93 1.83 4.30 -7.94
N PHE A 94 2.47 4.43 -6.79
CA PHE A 94 2.50 5.61 -5.96
C PHE A 94 3.82 5.58 -5.16
N PRO A 95 4.51 6.72 -5.00
CA PRO A 95 4.19 8.04 -5.57
C PRO A 95 4.63 8.27 -7.00
N TRP A 96 4.02 9.28 -7.64
CA TRP A 96 4.23 9.58 -9.07
C TRP A 96 5.67 9.97 -9.42
N GLY A 97 6.26 10.88 -8.65
CA GLY A 97 7.58 11.46 -8.93
C GLY A 97 8.48 11.38 -7.70
N ASN A 98 9.36 12.37 -7.54
CA ASN A 98 10.33 12.41 -6.45
C ASN A 98 9.65 12.30 -5.09
N PHE A 99 9.76 11.12 -4.50
CA PHE A 99 9.14 10.81 -3.22
C PHE A 99 10.12 10.96 -2.06
N HIS A 100 11.41 10.75 -2.31
CA HIS A 100 12.44 10.77 -1.30
C HIS A 100 13.22 12.10 -1.35
N GLN A 101 13.66 12.59 -0.19
CA GLN A 101 14.62 13.69 -0.01
C GLN A 101 14.12 15.14 -0.20
N ARG A 102 12.84 15.38 -0.55
CA ARG A 102 12.27 16.74 -0.60
C ARG A 102 10.89 16.78 0.05
N PRO A 103 10.47 17.90 0.67
CA PRO A 103 9.11 18.05 1.18
C PRO A 103 8.10 17.82 0.06
N VAL A 104 7.37 16.70 0.13
CA VAL A 104 6.30 16.40 -0.81
C VAL A 104 4.95 16.71 -0.18
N LYS A 105 4.78 16.38 1.11
CA LYS A 105 3.54 16.64 1.89
C LYS A 105 2.30 16.27 1.06
N GLN A 106 1.30 17.14 0.99
CA GLN A 106 0.07 16.92 0.21
C GLN A 106 0.30 16.76 -1.31
N ALA A 107 1.39 17.28 -1.88
CA ALA A 107 1.63 17.20 -3.31
C ALA A 107 1.88 15.75 -3.80
N VAL A 108 2.15 14.82 -2.87
CA VAL A 108 2.46 13.41 -3.17
C VAL A 108 1.31 12.72 -3.91
N TYR A 109 0.07 13.12 -3.62
CA TYR A 109 -1.14 12.57 -4.24
C TYR A 109 -1.35 13.02 -5.69
N GLN A 110 -0.59 14.01 -6.16
CA GLN A 110 -0.72 14.52 -7.52
C GLN A 110 0.23 13.82 -8.51
N PRO A 111 -0.21 13.61 -9.76
CA PRO A 111 -1.58 13.74 -10.25
C PRO A 111 -2.49 12.66 -9.65
N ASP A 112 -3.76 12.97 -9.43
CA ASP A 112 -4.75 12.02 -8.89
C ASP A 112 -5.71 11.51 -9.99
N TRP A 113 -6.72 10.71 -9.62
CA TRP A 113 -7.63 10.05 -10.57
C TRP A 113 -8.54 10.99 -11.38
N ARG A 114 -8.57 12.30 -11.07
CA ARG A 114 -9.20 13.31 -11.93
C ARG A 114 -8.36 13.62 -13.17
N SER A 115 -7.09 13.22 -13.18
CA SER A 115 -6.13 13.51 -14.24
C SER A 115 -5.92 12.34 -15.18
N SER A 116 -5.91 12.60 -16.49
CA SER A 116 -5.46 11.62 -17.49
C SER A 116 -4.01 11.19 -17.33
N ARG A 117 -3.17 12.02 -16.66
CA ARG A 117 -1.78 11.65 -16.36
C ARG A 117 -1.73 10.45 -15.42
N ARG A 118 -2.53 10.44 -14.33
CA ARG A 118 -2.64 9.29 -13.41
C ARG A 118 -2.99 8.00 -14.13
N LEU A 119 -3.96 8.07 -15.04
CA LEU A 119 -4.33 6.95 -15.89
C LEU A 119 -3.14 6.45 -16.72
N ALA A 120 -2.48 7.33 -17.49
CA ALA A 120 -1.37 6.94 -18.37
C ALA A 120 -0.24 6.21 -17.63
N TYR A 121 0.21 6.78 -16.50
CA TYR A 121 1.23 6.15 -15.65
C TYR A 121 0.79 4.79 -15.11
N THR A 122 -0.44 4.67 -14.62
CA THR A 122 -0.98 3.40 -14.12
C THR A 122 -1.01 2.34 -15.23
N LEU A 123 -1.34 2.73 -16.46
CA LEU A 123 -1.32 1.83 -17.62
C LEU A 123 0.10 1.44 -18.05
N HIS A 124 1.09 2.32 -17.90
CA HIS A 124 2.50 1.94 -18.11
C HIS A 124 2.90 0.86 -17.10
N CYS A 125 2.60 1.06 -15.81
CA CYS A 125 2.82 0.04 -14.79
C CYS A 125 2.09 -1.28 -15.11
N ALA A 126 0.85 -1.23 -15.61
CA ALA A 126 0.10 -2.43 -15.97
C ALA A 126 0.74 -3.21 -17.12
N ARG A 127 1.23 -2.52 -18.17
CA ARG A 127 1.93 -3.16 -19.28
C ARG A 127 3.24 -3.78 -18.83
N THR A 128 4.02 -3.06 -18.02
CA THR A 128 5.24 -3.59 -17.39
C THR A 128 4.94 -4.81 -16.55
N LEU A 129 3.93 -4.75 -15.66
CA LEU A 129 3.55 -5.88 -14.81
C LEU A 129 3.14 -7.09 -15.66
N ALA A 130 2.28 -6.92 -16.67
CA ALA A 130 1.85 -8.04 -17.52
C ALA A 130 3.03 -8.75 -18.22
N ALA A 131 4.06 -8.02 -18.61
CA ALA A 131 5.26 -8.60 -19.22
C ALA A 131 6.16 -9.34 -18.21
N LEU A 132 6.17 -8.91 -16.94
CA LEU A 132 7.00 -9.49 -15.87
C LEU A 132 6.27 -10.58 -15.06
N LEU A 133 4.95 -10.62 -15.12
CA LEU A 133 4.11 -11.49 -14.29
C LEU A 133 4.26 -12.96 -14.73
N PRO A 134 4.57 -13.89 -13.82
CA PRO A 134 4.62 -15.32 -14.16
C PRO A 134 3.27 -15.85 -14.67
N ASP A 135 3.29 -16.93 -15.44
CA ASP A 135 2.05 -17.60 -15.87
C ASP A 135 1.26 -18.14 -14.67
N GLY A 136 -0.06 -17.97 -14.73
CA GLY A 136 -0.99 -18.41 -13.68
C GLY A 136 -0.91 -17.60 -12.38
N VAL A 137 -0.09 -16.55 -12.33
CA VAL A 137 -0.05 -15.60 -11.20
C VAL A 137 -0.88 -14.39 -11.56
N GLU A 138 -1.71 -13.95 -10.62
CA GLU A 138 -2.45 -12.68 -10.73
C GLU A 138 -1.54 -11.50 -10.37
N GLY A 139 -1.76 -10.34 -10.98
CA GLY A 139 -1.06 -9.10 -10.68
C GLY A 139 -1.93 -8.10 -9.92
N SER A 140 -1.34 -7.32 -9.01
CA SER A 140 -1.99 -6.14 -8.43
C SER A 140 -1.20 -4.86 -8.66
N ILE A 141 -1.90 -3.73 -8.75
CA ILE A 141 -1.29 -2.41 -8.81
C ILE A 141 -1.94 -1.55 -7.72
N SER A 142 -1.21 -1.21 -6.65
CA SER A 142 -1.70 -0.23 -5.68
C SER A 142 -1.52 1.19 -6.22
N THR A 143 -2.44 2.08 -5.86
CA THR A 143 -2.46 3.46 -6.32
C THR A 143 -3.18 4.34 -5.30
N VAL A 144 -3.09 5.67 -5.48
CA VAL A 144 -3.76 6.64 -4.62
C VAL A 144 -5.24 6.34 -4.44
N PRO A 145 -5.83 6.64 -3.27
CA PRO A 145 -7.21 6.26 -2.92
C PRO A 145 -8.23 6.71 -3.96
N LEU A 146 -8.10 7.97 -4.37
CA LEU A 146 -8.70 8.59 -5.56
C LEU A 146 -7.93 9.88 -5.79
N GLY A 147 -7.76 10.65 -4.70
CA GLY A 147 -6.97 11.86 -4.55
C GLY A 147 -7.10 12.38 -3.13
N PHE A 148 -6.32 13.41 -2.78
CA PHE A 148 -6.42 14.08 -1.49
C PHE A 148 -7.79 14.78 -1.34
N ALA A 149 -8.34 14.80 -0.12
CA ALA A 149 -9.63 15.45 0.13
C ALA A 149 -9.48 16.97 0.04
N ALA A 150 -10.03 17.55 -1.02
CA ALA A 150 -10.12 18.99 -1.18
C ALA A 150 -11.40 19.34 -1.94
N GLY A 151 -12.11 20.37 -1.48
CA GLY A 151 -13.37 20.80 -2.06
C GLY A 151 -14.53 19.82 -1.76
N ASP A 152 -15.52 19.79 -2.65
CA ASP A 152 -16.69 18.93 -2.53
C ASP A 152 -16.35 17.46 -2.82
N ARG A 153 -16.46 16.60 -1.80
CA ARG A 153 -16.10 15.17 -1.91
C ARG A 153 -16.94 14.44 -2.95
N ALA A 154 -18.23 14.73 -3.04
CA ALA A 154 -19.15 14.03 -3.94
C ALA A 154 -18.81 14.29 -5.41
N THR A 155 -18.54 15.54 -5.76
CA THR A 155 -18.09 15.97 -7.08
C THR A 155 -16.73 15.37 -7.39
N ALA A 156 -15.77 15.48 -6.46
CA ALA A 156 -14.42 14.94 -6.67
C ALA A 156 -14.40 13.42 -6.88
N MET A 157 -15.24 12.65 -6.18
CA MET A 157 -15.39 11.20 -6.43
C MET A 157 -15.98 10.90 -7.81
N ALA A 158 -16.98 11.68 -8.25
CA ALA A 158 -17.60 11.51 -9.56
C ALA A 158 -16.61 11.83 -10.70
N ASP A 159 -15.78 12.86 -10.53
CA ASP A 159 -14.78 13.29 -11.51
C ASP A 159 -13.67 12.26 -11.75
N CYS A 160 -13.45 11.31 -10.84
CA CYS A 160 -12.49 10.22 -10.99
C CYS A 160 -13.01 9.06 -11.88
N LEU A 161 -14.33 8.93 -12.03
CA LEU A 161 -14.95 7.78 -12.69
C LEU A 161 -14.54 7.59 -14.15
N PRO A 162 -14.40 8.63 -15.00
CA PRO A 162 -13.96 8.46 -16.39
C PRO A 162 -12.62 7.74 -16.53
N GLN A 163 -11.63 8.14 -15.73
CA GLN A 163 -10.29 7.57 -15.74
C GLN A 163 -10.30 6.14 -15.20
N LEU A 164 -11.05 5.86 -14.14
CA LEU A 164 -11.18 4.50 -13.59
C LEU A 164 -11.87 3.54 -14.57
N ARG A 165 -12.92 4.00 -15.29
CA ARG A 165 -13.56 3.19 -16.34
C ARG A 165 -12.58 2.88 -17.47
N GLN A 166 -11.78 3.86 -17.90
CA GLN A 166 -10.76 3.63 -18.92
C GLN A 166 -9.71 2.64 -18.42
N ALA A 167 -9.24 2.77 -17.17
CA ALA A 167 -8.28 1.83 -16.60
C ALA A 167 -8.81 0.38 -16.64
N VAL A 168 -10.05 0.17 -16.21
CA VAL A 168 -10.69 -1.16 -16.21
C VAL A 168 -10.88 -1.72 -17.62
N LEU A 169 -11.24 -0.88 -18.60
CA LEU A 169 -11.30 -1.31 -20.00
C LEU A 169 -9.93 -1.77 -20.50
N GLU A 170 -8.88 -0.99 -20.26
CA GLU A 170 -7.52 -1.29 -20.72
C GLU A 170 -6.95 -2.54 -20.04
N LEU A 171 -7.19 -2.73 -18.73
CA LEU A 171 -6.81 -3.95 -18.02
C LEU A 171 -7.54 -5.18 -18.58
N SER A 172 -8.81 -5.03 -18.96
CA SER A 172 -9.57 -6.12 -19.62
C SER A 172 -9.00 -6.45 -21.00
N LEU A 173 -8.61 -5.43 -21.79
CA LEU A 173 -7.97 -5.63 -23.10
C LEU A 173 -6.60 -6.29 -22.94
N LEU A 174 -5.80 -5.85 -21.96
CA LEU A 174 -4.50 -6.43 -21.65
C LEU A 174 -4.61 -7.89 -21.24
N MET A 175 -5.59 -8.23 -20.40
CA MET A 175 -5.88 -9.63 -20.02
C MET A 175 -6.26 -10.46 -21.24
N ARG A 176 -7.09 -9.96 -22.15
CA ARG A 176 -7.43 -10.67 -23.40
C ARG A 176 -6.22 -10.91 -24.30
N ALA A 177 -5.30 -9.94 -24.37
CA ALA A 177 -4.12 -10.02 -25.23
C ALA A 177 -3.03 -10.94 -24.65
N THR A 178 -2.88 -11.00 -23.33
CA THR A 178 -1.73 -11.63 -22.67
C THR A 178 -2.09 -12.83 -21.80
N GLY A 179 -3.37 -13.02 -21.47
CA GLY A 179 -3.83 -13.98 -20.46
C GLY A 179 -3.54 -13.56 -19.02
N LYS A 180 -2.90 -12.40 -18.79
CA LYS A 180 -2.51 -11.92 -17.46
C LYS A 180 -3.64 -11.11 -16.82
N GLU A 181 -4.15 -11.59 -15.70
CA GLU A 181 -5.12 -10.83 -14.90
C GLU A 181 -4.39 -9.83 -14.00
N ILE A 182 -4.79 -8.56 -14.08
CA ILE A 182 -4.29 -7.49 -13.22
C ILE A 182 -5.46 -6.75 -12.60
N VAL A 183 -5.35 -6.50 -11.30
CA VAL A 183 -6.32 -5.71 -10.53
C VAL A 183 -5.69 -4.37 -10.13
N LEU A 184 -6.36 -3.28 -10.47
CA LEU A 184 -6.06 -1.97 -9.90
C LEU A 184 -6.64 -1.87 -8.50
N ALA A 185 -5.83 -1.46 -7.54
CA ALA A 185 -6.14 -1.49 -6.12
C ALA A 185 -6.05 -0.06 -5.56
N LEU A 186 -7.20 0.58 -5.32
CA LEU A 186 -7.25 1.88 -4.65
C LEU A 186 -6.85 1.71 -3.19
N GLU A 187 -5.96 2.54 -2.68
CA GLU A 187 -5.44 2.44 -1.30
C GLU A 187 -6.07 3.53 -0.42
N PRO A 188 -7.09 3.22 0.41
CA PRO A 188 -7.66 4.18 1.36
C PRO A 188 -6.58 4.74 2.28
N GLU A 189 -6.59 6.05 2.52
CA GLU A 189 -5.55 6.74 3.28
C GLU A 189 -6.12 7.96 4.03
N PRO A 190 -5.67 8.23 5.27
CA PRO A 190 -6.09 9.40 6.04
C PRO A 190 -6.02 10.72 5.26
N ALA A 191 -7.00 11.60 5.47
CA ALA A 191 -7.17 12.89 4.78
C ALA A 191 -7.45 12.81 3.25
N CYS A 192 -7.69 11.62 2.69
CA CYS A 192 -8.02 11.47 1.27
C CYS A 192 -9.54 11.35 0.99
N LEU A 193 -9.91 11.33 -0.29
CA LEU A 193 -11.29 11.09 -0.72
C LEU A 193 -11.83 9.72 -0.29
N LEU A 194 -10.97 8.70 -0.20
CA LEU A 194 -11.27 7.45 0.50
C LEU A 194 -10.42 7.45 1.76
N GLU A 195 -10.98 7.98 2.85
CA GLU A 195 -10.24 8.17 4.09
C GLU A 195 -10.18 6.89 4.92
N ASN A 196 -11.28 6.15 4.94
CA ASN A 196 -11.49 4.95 5.74
C ASN A 196 -12.34 3.92 4.97
N ALA A 197 -12.62 2.77 5.59
CA ALA A 197 -13.42 1.72 4.97
C ALA A 197 -14.87 2.16 4.70
N ALA A 198 -15.45 3.03 5.54
CA ALA A 198 -16.82 3.52 5.33
C ALA A 198 -16.93 4.37 4.05
N ASP A 199 -15.98 5.29 3.83
CA ASP A 199 -15.91 6.09 2.60
C ASP A 199 -15.62 5.23 1.37
N THR A 200 -14.77 4.22 1.53
CA THR A 200 -14.46 3.25 0.47
C THR A 200 -15.71 2.47 0.06
N LEU A 201 -16.46 1.94 1.03
CA LEU A 201 -17.73 1.24 0.79
C LEU A 201 -18.77 2.16 0.17
N LEU A 202 -18.83 3.41 0.61
CA LEU A 202 -19.71 4.43 0.02
C LEU A 202 -19.37 4.64 -1.46
N PHE A 203 -18.10 4.84 -1.79
CA PHE A 203 -17.64 5.03 -3.17
C PHE A 203 -18.03 3.84 -4.05
N PHE A 204 -17.69 2.62 -3.63
CA PHE A 204 -18.00 1.43 -4.41
C PHE A 204 -19.52 1.24 -4.61
N ARG A 205 -20.32 1.45 -3.55
CA ARG A 205 -21.78 1.23 -3.61
C ARG A 205 -22.53 2.33 -4.38
N ARG A 206 -22.15 3.60 -4.19
CA ARG A 206 -22.89 4.76 -4.71
C ARG A 206 -22.37 5.30 -6.02
N TYR A 207 -21.11 5.05 -6.36
CA TYR A 207 -20.49 5.60 -7.57
C TYR A 207 -20.04 4.48 -8.49
N TRP A 208 -19.19 3.56 -8.03
CA TRP A 208 -18.59 2.57 -8.91
C TRP A 208 -19.58 1.51 -9.42
N PHE A 209 -20.39 0.94 -8.53
CA PHE A 209 -21.40 -0.05 -8.89
C PHE A 209 -22.79 0.53 -9.16
N ALA A 210 -22.90 1.86 -9.26
CA ALA A 210 -24.14 2.53 -9.65
C ALA A 210 -24.51 2.17 -11.10
N ASP A 211 -25.81 2.02 -11.37
CA ASP A 211 -26.30 1.58 -12.67
C ASP A 211 -25.84 2.52 -13.80
N ASP A 212 -25.83 3.83 -13.57
CA ASP A 212 -25.35 4.82 -14.55
C ASP A 212 -23.86 4.66 -14.87
N ASN A 213 -23.01 4.39 -13.86
CA ASN A 213 -21.59 4.15 -14.09
C ASN A 213 -21.38 2.83 -14.85
N LEU A 214 -22.11 1.78 -14.47
CA LEU A 214 -22.05 0.49 -15.17
C LEU A 214 -22.56 0.59 -16.61
N ALA A 215 -23.58 1.40 -16.89
CA ALA A 215 -24.07 1.67 -18.24
C ALA A 215 -23.07 2.46 -19.08
N GLN A 216 -22.33 3.39 -18.47
CA GLN A 216 -21.21 4.08 -19.13
C GLN A 216 -20.06 3.12 -19.44
N LEU A 217 -19.67 2.26 -18.49
CA LEU A 217 -18.64 1.24 -18.71
C LEU A 217 -19.07 0.22 -19.78
N ALA A 218 -20.33 -0.21 -19.79
CA ALA A 218 -20.89 -1.11 -20.79
C ALA A 218 -20.80 -0.53 -22.20
N ARG A 219 -21.16 0.76 -22.36
CA ARG A 219 -20.98 1.49 -23.63
C ARG A 219 -19.52 1.58 -24.05
N LEU A 220 -18.63 1.94 -23.12
CA LEU A 220 -17.20 2.08 -23.36
C LEU A 220 -16.57 0.74 -23.78
N ALA A 221 -16.96 -0.37 -23.15
CA ALA A 221 -16.45 -1.71 -23.42
C ALA A 221 -17.23 -2.47 -24.52
N ALA A 222 -18.24 -1.85 -25.14
CA ALA A 222 -19.14 -2.47 -26.11
C ALA A 222 -19.72 -3.83 -25.66
N CYS A 223 -20.21 -3.89 -24.42
CA CYS A 223 -20.75 -5.11 -23.81
C CYS A 223 -22.08 -4.85 -23.08
N SER A 224 -22.70 -5.91 -22.55
CA SER A 224 -23.90 -5.79 -21.71
C SER A 224 -23.56 -5.23 -20.32
N GLN A 225 -24.54 -4.64 -19.63
CA GLN A 225 -24.34 -4.13 -18.26
C GLN A 225 -23.92 -5.21 -17.24
N PRO A 226 -24.44 -6.47 -17.30
CA PRO A 226 -23.92 -7.56 -16.48
C PRO A 226 -22.46 -7.91 -16.76
N GLU A 227 -22.00 -7.80 -18.01
CA GLU A 227 -20.59 -7.97 -18.37
C GLU A 227 -19.74 -6.83 -17.81
N ALA A 228 -20.19 -5.59 -17.96
CA ALA A 228 -19.53 -4.41 -17.38
C ALA A 228 -19.37 -4.53 -15.87
N ARG A 229 -20.39 -5.06 -15.15
CA ARG A 229 -20.29 -5.34 -13.71
C ARG A 229 -19.18 -6.35 -13.40
N ARG A 230 -19.05 -7.41 -14.19
CA ARG A 230 -17.96 -8.39 -14.02
C ARG A 230 -16.59 -7.78 -14.28
N LEU A 231 -16.45 -6.91 -15.28
CA LEU A 231 -15.21 -6.16 -15.53
C LEU A 231 -14.85 -5.26 -14.34
N ALA A 232 -15.85 -4.52 -13.84
CA ALA A 232 -15.71 -3.61 -12.71
C ALA A 232 -15.28 -4.32 -11.42
N GLN A 233 -15.82 -5.53 -11.16
CA GLN A 233 -15.46 -6.35 -9.99
C GLN A 233 -14.11 -7.06 -10.16
N ARG A 234 -13.72 -7.40 -11.40
CA ARG A 234 -12.49 -8.13 -11.68
C ARG A 234 -11.25 -7.24 -11.57
N HIS A 235 -11.32 -6.05 -12.17
CA HIS A 235 -10.14 -5.20 -12.42
C HIS A 235 -10.03 -3.97 -11.52
N LEU A 236 -11.01 -3.67 -10.67
CA LEU A 236 -10.90 -2.62 -9.65
C LEU A 236 -11.23 -3.18 -8.26
N GLY A 237 -10.34 -2.93 -7.32
CA GLY A 237 -10.46 -3.34 -5.93
C GLY A 237 -9.72 -2.39 -5.00
N VAL A 238 -9.33 -2.91 -3.85
CA VAL A 238 -8.70 -2.17 -2.76
C VAL A 238 -7.34 -2.75 -2.41
N CYS A 239 -6.36 -1.87 -2.18
CA CYS A 239 -5.15 -2.18 -1.42
C CYS A 239 -5.45 -1.77 0.03
N TYR A 240 -5.57 -2.75 0.92
CA TYR A 240 -5.84 -2.46 2.33
C TYR A 240 -4.50 -2.30 3.06
N ASP A 241 -4.11 -1.07 3.35
CA ASP A 241 -2.98 -0.78 4.23
C ASP A 241 -3.43 -0.80 5.69
N VAL A 242 -2.77 -1.65 6.50
CA VAL A 242 -3.14 -1.86 7.90
C VAL A 242 -2.80 -0.63 8.76
N CYS A 243 -1.71 0.07 8.47
CA CYS A 243 -1.33 1.32 9.11
C CYS A 243 -2.40 2.39 8.87
N HIS A 244 -2.87 2.58 7.64
CA HIS A 244 -3.89 3.58 7.30
C HIS A 244 -5.21 3.34 8.07
N GLY A 245 -5.73 2.12 8.06
CA GLY A 245 -6.94 1.78 8.82
C GLY A 245 -6.76 1.93 10.33
N ALA A 246 -5.57 1.57 10.85
CA ALA A 246 -5.26 1.74 12.27
C ALA A 246 -5.16 3.22 12.69
N VAL A 247 -4.68 4.10 11.80
CA VAL A 247 -4.69 5.56 12.02
C VAL A 247 -6.11 6.07 12.16
N GLU A 248 -7.05 5.59 11.36
CA GLU A 248 -8.47 5.95 11.44
C GLU A 248 -9.23 5.28 12.61
N PHE A 249 -8.54 4.54 13.50
CA PHE A 249 -9.12 3.76 14.60
C PHE A 249 -10.13 2.70 14.13
N GLU A 250 -9.94 2.14 12.93
CA GLU A 250 -10.83 1.11 12.39
C GLU A 250 -10.58 -0.27 13.02
N ASP A 251 -11.64 -1.08 13.08
CA ASP A 251 -11.48 -2.53 13.25
C ASP A 251 -11.14 -3.13 11.87
N PRO A 252 -9.92 -3.66 11.69
CA PRO A 252 -9.49 -4.14 10.38
C PRO A 252 -10.26 -5.38 9.92
N CYS A 253 -10.71 -6.24 10.83
CA CYS A 253 -11.49 -7.43 10.48
C CYS A 253 -12.91 -7.03 10.01
N ALA A 254 -13.51 -6.03 10.65
CA ALA A 254 -14.79 -5.47 10.23
C ALA A 254 -14.68 -4.76 8.87
N ALA A 255 -13.62 -3.96 8.66
CA ALA A 255 -13.35 -3.29 7.39
C ALA A 255 -13.20 -4.29 6.23
N LEU A 256 -12.32 -5.28 6.38
CA LEU A 256 -12.08 -6.32 5.37
C LEU A 256 -13.35 -7.16 5.08
N SER A 257 -14.11 -7.51 6.12
CA SER A 257 -15.38 -8.23 5.96
C SER A 257 -16.40 -7.37 5.21
N GLY A 258 -16.50 -6.08 5.54
CA GLY A 258 -17.40 -5.15 4.86
C GLY A 258 -17.10 -5.01 3.37
N LEU A 259 -15.82 -4.94 2.98
CA LEU A 259 -15.38 -4.90 1.58
C LEU A 259 -15.81 -6.17 0.84
N ARG A 260 -15.53 -7.35 1.41
CA ARG A 260 -15.94 -8.65 0.85
C ARG A 260 -17.45 -8.72 0.67
N ASP A 261 -18.21 -8.37 1.70
CA ASP A 261 -19.67 -8.48 1.69
C ASP A 261 -20.31 -7.48 0.69
N ALA A 262 -19.61 -6.38 0.36
CA ALA A 262 -19.98 -5.47 -0.71
C ALA A 262 -19.57 -5.93 -2.12
N GLY A 263 -18.91 -7.09 -2.24
CA GLY A 263 -18.36 -7.58 -3.50
C GLY A 263 -17.17 -6.75 -4.01
N VAL A 264 -16.49 -6.02 -3.12
CA VAL A 264 -15.27 -5.27 -3.41
C VAL A 264 -14.08 -6.20 -3.19
N ARG A 265 -13.25 -6.33 -4.21
CA ARG A 265 -12.06 -7.18 -4.17
C ARG A 265 -10.97 -6.52 -3.31
N VAL A 266 -10.43 -7.26 -2.35
CA VAL A 266 -9.18 -6.89 -1.66
C VAL A 266 -8.03 -7.51 -2.44
N ALA A 267 -7.42 -6.73 -3.33
CA ALA A 267 -6.40 -7.23 -4.27
C ALA A 267 -5.02 -7.37 -3.63
N LYS A 268 -4.76 -6.56 -2.61
CA LYS A 268 -3.48 -6.48 -1.90
C LYS A 268 -3.73 -6.04 -0.46
N ILE A 269 -2.93 -6.55 0.46
CA ILE A 269 -2.84 -6.05 1.84
C ILE A 269 -1.42 -5.59 2.09
N GLN A 270 -1.25 -4.35 2.53
CA GLN A 270 0.03 -3.87 3.06
C GLN A 270 0.10 -4.16 4.56
N LEU A 271 1.09 -4.96 4.93
CA LEU A 271 1.39 -5.33 6.30
C LEU A 271 2.30 -4.26 6.89
N SER A 272 1.69 -3.31 7.59
CA SER A 272 2.32 -2.10 8.09
C SER A 272 1.79 -1.76 9.49
N CYS A 273 2.55 -0.95 10.23
CA CYS A 273 2.20 -0.46 11.55
C CYS A 273 2.35 1.05 11.61
N ALA A 274 1.39 1.74 12.24
CA ALA A 274 1.46 3.16 12.57
C ALA A 274 2.10 3.38 13.95
N LEU A 275 2.50 4.62 14.21
CA LEU A 275 2.89 5.08 15.54
C LEU A 275 1.64 5.43 16.37
N ARG A 276 1.64 5.07 17.66
CA ARG A 276 0.53 5.38 18.57
C ARG A 276 0.99 5.86 19.95
N ALA A 277 0.16 6.70 20.56
CA ALA A 277 0.19 7.04 21.97
C ALA A 277 -1.20 6.75 22.57
N GLU A 278 -1.28 6.05 23.70
CA GLU A 278 -2.56 5.79 24.37
C GLU A 278 -3.03 6.95 25.25
N ALA A 279 -2.09 7.73 25.77
CA ALA A 279 -2.36 8.93 26.53
C ALA A 279 -1.28 9.98 26.24
N MET A 280 -1.70 11.11 25.69
CA MET A 280 -0.80 12.23 25.42
C MET A 280 -0.39 12.95 26.71
N ASP A 281 0.90 13.29 26.80
CA ASP A 281 1.47 14.15 27.81
C ASP A 281 2.67 14.95 27.22
N PRO A 282 3.28 15.89 27.97
CA PRO A 282 4.41 16.66 27.47
C PRO A 282 5.66 15.86 27.12
N LEU A 283 5.89 14.69 27.72
CA LEU A 283 7.01 13.81 27.36
C LEU A 283 6.74 13.12 26.03
N VAL A 284 5.56 12.53 25.87
CA VAL A 284 5.13 11.86 24.64
C VAL A 284 5.12 12.85 23.47
N ALA A 285 4.61 14.07 23.67
CA ALA A 285 4.62 15.11 22.63
C ALA A 285 6.04 15.44 22.15
N ARG A 286 7.02 15.55 23.07
CA ARG A 286 8.44 15.75 22.70
C ARG A 286 9.03 14.59 21.92
N GLN A 287 8.62 13.36 22.22
CA GLN A 287 9.09 12.19 21.49
C GLN A 287 8.48 12.11 20.10
N LEU A 288 7.17 12.37 19.96
CA LEU A 288 6.49 12.46 18.67
C LEU A 288 7.14 13.51 17.77
N GLN A 289 7.60 14.63 18.31
CA GLN A 289 8.31 15.66 17.54
C GLN A 289 9.56 15.13 16.80
N SER A 290 10.21 14.06 17.28
CA SER A 290 11.35 13.45 16.58
C SER A 290 10.97 12.68 15.31
N PHE A 291 9.68 12.41 15.11
CA PHE A 291 9.15 11.77 13.91
C PHE A 291 8.67 12.79 12.86
N ASP A 292 8.70 14.10 13.17
CA ASP A 292 8.49 15.14 12.16
C ASP A 292 9.74 15.28 11.29
N ASP A 293 9.77 14.56 10.17
CA ASP A 293 10.90 14.56 9.25
C ASP A 293 10.89 15.73 8.24
N GLY A 294 9.80 16.50 8.19
CA GLY A 294 9.60 17.61 7.25
C GLY A 294 9.43 17.21 5.78
N VAL A 295 9.57 15.93 5.43
CA VAL A 295 9.49 15.35 4.08
C VAL A 295 8.07 14.83 3.81
N TYR A 296 7.58 13.94 4.67
CA TYR A 296 6.31 13.24 4.49
C TYR A 296 5.17 13.91 5.24
N LEU A 297 3.94 13.59 4.83
CA LEU A 297 2.73 13.96 5.54
C LEU A 297 2.50 12.92 6.65
N HIS A 298 2.42 13.36 7.91
CA HIS A 298 2.13 12.49 9.04
C HIS A 298 0.72 12.81 9.56
N GLN A 299 -0.31 12.34 8.85
CA GLN A 299 -1.69 12.53 9.28
C GLN A 299 -1.89 12.02 10.71
N VAL A 300 -2.59 12.79 11.53
CA VAL A 300 -2.84 12.44 12.94
C VAL A 300 -4.33 12.37 13.19
N VAL A 301 -4.76 11.25 13.77
CA VAL A 301 -6.10 11.11 14.34
C VAL A 301 -5.98 11.03 15.84
N ARG A 302 -6.67 11.92 16.54
CA ARG A 302 -6.73 11.96 18.00
C ARG A 302 -8.13 11.59 18.48
N ARG A 303 -8.20 10.77 19.52
CA ARG A 303 -9.43 10.35 20.19
C ARG A 303 -9.47 10.95 21.58
N GLY A 304 -10.38 11.89 21.79
CA GLY A 304 -10.70 12.49 23.08
C GLY A 304 -12.12 12.13 23.53
N ALA A 305 -12.60 12.77 24.59
CA ALA A 305 -13.95 12.54 25.13
C ALA A 305 -15.08 12.86 24.12
N ASP A 306 -14.86 13.83 23.22
CA ASP A 306 -15.84 14.25 22.21
C ASP A 306 -15.77 13.44 20.90
N GLY A 307 -14.92 12.41 20.84
CA GLY A 307 -14.72 11.57 19.65
C GLY A 307 -13.41 11.83 18.91
N LEU A 308 -13.42 11.51 17.60
CA LEU A 308 -12.24 11.57 16.74
C LEU A 308 -12.06 12.97 16.12
N ARG A 309 -10.82 13.45 16.12
CA ARG A 309 -10.41 14.69 15.45
C ARG A 309 -9.19 14.40 14.57
N ARG A 310 -9.21 14.94 13.34
CA ARG A 310 -8.21 14.66 12.29
C ARG A 310 -7.38 15.89 12.01
N HIS A 311 -6.09 15.69 11.82
CA HIS A 311 -5.12 16.71 11.41
C HIS A 311 -4.35 16.22 10.21
N ALA A 312 -4.14 17.10 9.24
CA ALA A 312 -3.47 16.72 8.00
C ALA A 312 -1.98 16.39 8.23
N ASP A 313 -1.35 16.94 9.27
CA ASP A 313 0.07 16.71 9.54
C ASP A 313 0.41 16.80 11.04
N LEU A 314 1.49 16.13 11.45
CA LEU A 314 1.92 16.03 12.85
C LEU A 314 2.25 17.40 13.47
N PRO A 315 2.95 18.33 12.80
CA PRO A 315 3.23 19.65 13.37
C PRO A 315 1.96 20.45 13.68
N GLN A 316 0.89 20.26 12.90
CA GLN A 316 -0.39 20.93 13.12
C GLN A 316 -1.06 20.41 14.40
N ALA A 317 -0.99 19.09 14.63
CA ALA A 317 -1.53 18.47 15.84
C ALA A 317 -0.70 18.87 17.09
N LEU A 318 0.64 18.89 16.98
CA LEU A 318 1.55 19.25 18.08
C LEU A 318 1.50 20.73 18.46
N ALA A 319 1.04 21.61 17.58
CA ALA A 319 0.88 23.04 17.86
C ALA A 319 -0.31 23.37 18.78
N LEU A 320 -1.18 22.38 19.08
CA LEU A 320 -2.30 22.57 19.99
C LEU A 320 -1.84 22.80 21.45
N PRO A 321 -2.60 23.55 22.27
CA PRO A 321 -2.30 23.71 23.69
C PRO A 321 -2.21 22.37 24.41
N ALA A 322 -1.20 22.20 25.28
CA ALA A 322 -0.93 20.93 25.95
C ALA A 322 -2.11 20.43 26.79
N ASP A 323 -2.83 21.34 27.44
CA ASP A 323 -4.05 21.07 28.20
C ASP A 323 -5.21 20.58 27.31
N ALA A 324 -5.26 21.00 26.05
CA ALA A 324 -6.29 20.61 25.08
C ALA A 324 -6.08 19.21 24.46
N ILE A 325 -4.89 18.63 24.62
CA ILE A 325 -4.53 17.31 24.07
C ILE A 325 -4.19 16.29 25.17
N GLN A 326 -4.08 16.73 26.43
CA GLN A 326 -3.69 15.89 27.56
C GLN A 326 -4.62 14.67 27.70
N GLY A 327 -4.02 13.47 27.79
CA GLY A 327 -4.72 12.20 27.99
C GLY A 327 -5.44 11.66 26.75
N GLU A 328 -5.41 12.35 25.61
CA GLU A 328 -5.99 11.82 24.37
C GLU A 328 -5.15 10.68 23.80
N ALA A 329 -5.81 9.72 23.15
CA ALA A 329 -5.12 8.69 22.38
C ALA A 329 -4.83 9.20 20.97
N TRP A 330 -3.60 9.09 20.50
CA TRP A 330 -3.18 9.52 19.16
C TRP A 330 -2.76 8.32 18.33
N ARG A 331 -3.06 8.39 17.02
CA ARG A 331 -2.49 7.55 15.98
C ARG A 331 -1.89 8.46 14.93
N VAL A 332 -0.64 8.21 14.57
CA VAL A 332 0.15 9.06 13.68
C VAL A 332 0.58 8.20 12.50
N HIS A 333 0.28 8.67 11.29
CA HIS A 333 0.70 8.05 10.06
C HIS A 333 2.22 8.21 9.89
N CYS A 334 2.93 7.22 10.42
CA CYS A 334 4.36 7.05 10.26
C CYS A 334 4.60 5.55 10.34
N HIS A 335 5.01 4.95 9.22
CA HIS A 335 5.29 3.52 9.22
C HIS A 335 6.45 3.24 10.17
N VAL A 336 6.24 2.37 11.12
CA VAL A 336 7.29 1.91 12.03
C VAL A 336 7.55 0.43 11.77
N PRO A 337 8.79 -0.06 11.99
CA PRO A 337 9.10 -1.45 11.70
C PRO A 337 8.16 -2.41 12.42
N LEU A 338 7.78 -3.51 11.78
CA LEU A 338 6.77 -4.43 12.35
C LEU A 338 7.18 -5.02 13.71
N PHE A 339 8.49 -5.13 13.96
CA PHE A 339 9.07 -5.63 15.20
C PHE A 339 9.34 -4.52 16.23
N TRP A 340 9.11 -3.25 15.90
CA TRP A 340 9.42 -2.14 16.78
C TRP A 340 8.46 -2.07 17.98
N GLN A 341 9.06 -1.91 19.16
CA GLN A 341 8.39 -1.62 20.41
C GLN A 341 9.19 -0.52 21.12
N ALA A 342 8.53 0.54 21.57
CA ALA A 342 9.19 1.53 22.40
C ALA A 342 9.39 0.99 23.83
N PRO A 343 10.38 1.50 24.58
CA PRO A 343 10.47 1.25 26.01
C PRO A 343 9.17 1.68 26.72
N PRO A 344 8.69 0.96 27.75
CA PRO A 344 7.44 1.29 28.44
C PRO A 344 7.35 2.74 28.93
N GLU A 345 8.47 3.30 29.36
CA GLU A 345 8.60 4.69 29.84
C GLU A 345 8.46 5.75 28.75
N ALA A 346 8.52 5.37 27.47
CA ALA A 346 8.38 6.29 26.35
C ALA A 346 6.93 6.76 26.15
N GLY A 347 5.94 5.93 26.52
CA GLY A 347 4.53 6.22 26.26
C GLY A 347 4.12 6.13 24.78
N LEU A 348 5.04 5.69 23.92
CA LEU A 348 4.81 5.38 22.51
C LEU A 348 4.71 3.87 22.28
N ALA A 349 3.94 3.48 21.28
CA ALA A 349 3.85 2.10 20.81
C ALA A 349 3.53 2.07 19.31
N SER A 350 3.46 0.88 18.73
CA SER A 350 2.96 0.68 17.37
C SER A 350 1.52 0.14 17.38
N THR A 351 0.81 0.26 16.27
CA THR A 351 -0.51 -0.36 16.04
C THR A 351 -0.40 -1.84 15.65
N ARG A 352 0.57 -2.55 16.24
CA ARG A 352 0.87 -3.95 15.92
C ARG A 352 -0.31 -4.90 16.18
N ASP A 353 -1.16 -4.57 17.14
CA ASP A 353 -2.41 -5.28 17.42
C ASP A 353 -3.36 -5.33 16.22
N SER A 354 -3.42 -4.25 15.41
CA SER A 354 -4.22 -4.22 14.18
C SER A 354 -3.66 -5.18 13.13
N LEU A 355 -2.33 -5.25 13.01
CA LEU A 355 -1.66 -6.20 12.13
C LEU A 355 -1.88 -7.65 12.60
N ASP A 356 -1.74 -7.92 13.89
CA ASP A 356 -1.94 -9.27 14.43
C ASP A 356 -3.38 -9.76 14.19
N ALA A 357 -4.39 -8.87 14.31
CA ALA A 357 -5.77 -9.19 13.96
C ALA A 357 -5.93 -9.58 12.47
N VAL A 358 -5.26 -8.86 11.57
CA VAL A 358 -5.28 -9.17 10.12
C VAL A 358 -4.57 -10.49 9.81
N LEU A 359 -3.40 -10.74 10.41
CA LEU A 359 -2.67 -12.00 10.23
C LEU A 359 -3.48 -13.20 10.75
N ALA A 360 -4.17 -13.05 11.89
CA ALA A 360 -5.08 -14.05 12.42
C ALA A 360 -6.28 -14.31 11.48
N MET A 361 -6.83 -13.25 10.86
CA MET A 361 -7.91 -13.40 9.87
C MET A 361 -7.43 -14.12 8.61
N LEU A 362 -6.26 -13.74 8.08
CA LEU A 362 -5.64 -14.35 6.89
C LEU A 362 -5.38 -15.85 7.06
N SER A 363 -5.05 -16.29 8.27
CA SER A 363 -4.84 -17.70 8.59
C SER A 363 -6.15 -18.52 8.59
N ARG A 364 -7.31 -17.87 8.62
CA ARG A 364 -8.62 -18.50 8.81
C ARG A 364 -9.58 -18.32 7.63
N GLN A 365 -9.36 -17.30 6.80
CA GLN A 365 -10.29 -16.93 5.73
C GLN A 365 -9.52 -16.49 4.46
N PRO A 366 -10.09 -16.73 3.27
CA PRO A 366 -9.53 -16.18 2.03
C PRO A 366 -9.80 -14.68 1.98
N VAL A 367 -8.75 -13.84 2.06
CA VAL A 367 -8.87 -12.37 2.01
C VAL A 367 -8.16 -11.79 0.78
N SER A 368 -6.85 -11.96 0.69
CA SER A 368 -6.01 -11.47 -0.43
C SER A 368 -4.92 -12.48 -0.76
N ALA A 369 -4.60 -12.61 -2.04
CA ALA A 369 -3.47 -13.41 -2.49
C ALA A 369 -2.15 -12.63 -2.44
N HIS A 370 -2.16 -11.30 -2.26
CA HIS A 370 -0.96 -10.47 -2.22
C HIS A 370 -0.81 -9.80 -0.87
N LEU A 371 0.31 -10.11 -0.20
CA LEU A 371 0.72 -9.58 1.08
C LEU A 371 2.08 -8.88 0.90
N GLU A 372 2.15 -7.61 1.28
CA GLU A 372 3.36 -6.81 1.09
C GLU A 372 3.71 -6.06 2.38
N VAL A 373 4.88 -6.32 2.95
CA VAL A 373 5.41 -5.50 4.04
C VAL A 373 5.78 -4.12 3.49
N GLU A 374 5.27 -3.07 4.13
CA GLU A 374 5.46 -1.69 3.71
C GLU A 374 5.99 -0.87 4.90
N THR A 375 7.27 -0.51 4.86
CA THR A 375 7.95 0.34 5.86
C THR A 375 8.81 1.39 5.15
N TYR A 376 8.19 2.17 4.26
CA TYR A 376 8.92 3.11 3.36
C TYR A 376 9.57 4.30 4.07
N THR A 377 9.11 4.62 5.28
CA THR A 377 9.65 5.68 6.14
C THR A 377 10.99 5.33 6.76
N TRP A 378 11.58 4.16 6.47
CA TRP A 378 12.81 3.70 7.11
C TRP A 378 13.91 4.76 7.13
N ASP A 379 14.18 5.48 6.03
CA ASP A 379 15.32 6.42 6.00
C ASP A 379 15.12 7.71 6.81
N VAL A 380 13.88 8.02 7.20
CA VAL A 380 13.51 9.22 7.96
C VAL A 380 13.19 8.94 9.44
N LEU A 381 13.14 7.66 9.84
CA LEU A 381 12.95 7.32 11.24
C LEU A 381 14.09 7.89 12.12
N PRO A 382 13.81 8.19 13.40
CA PRO A 382 14.84 8.56 14.37
C PRO A 382 16.05 7.59 14.31
N PRO A 383 17.30 8.08 14.40
CA PRO A 383 18.50 7.26 14.23
C PRO A 383 18.53 6.00 15.11
N GLN A 384 17.98 6.08 16.31
CA GLN A 384 17.89 4.98 17.28
C GLN A 384 17.00 3.82 16.79
N LEU A 385 16.13 4.06 15.80
CA LEU A 385 15.27 3.03 15.20
C LEU A 385 15.90 2.39 13.97
N ARG A 386 17.09 2.85 13.55
CA ARG A 386 17.78 2.44 12.31
C ARG A 386 19.15 1.84 12.56
N GLU A 387 19.35 1.29 13.76
CA GLU A 387 20.64 0.73 14.20
C GLU A 387 21.01 -0.56 13.45
N ILE A 388 20.02 -1.28 12.93
CA ILE A 388 20.24 -2.47 12.11
C ILE A 388 20.35 -2.09 10.62
N PRO A 389 21.18 -2.79 9.83
CA PRO A 389 21.22 -2.61 8.38
C PRO A 389 19.84 -2.80 7.74
N LYS A 390 19.47 -1.93 6.78
CA LYS A 390 18.16 -1.95 6.09
C LYS A 390 17.80 -3.33 5.52
N ALA A 391 18.76 -4.03 4.90
CA ALA A 391 18.54 -5.38 4.37
C ALA A 391 18.13 -6.38 5.46
N GLN A 392 18.79 -6.31 6.62
CA GLN A 392 18.47 -7.14 7.78
C GLN A 392 17.11 -6.76 8.37
N ALA A 393 16.78 -5.46 8.43
CA ALA A 393 15.48 -4.99 8.90
C ALA A 393 14.33 -5.55 8.05
N ILE A 394 14.42 -5.44 6.72
CA ILE A 394 13.43 -6.00 5.79
C ILE A 394 13.28 -7.50 5.99
N ALA A 395 14.40 -8.23 6.10
CA ALA A 395 14.37 -9.67 6.35
C ALA A 395 13.67 -10.00 7.69
N LEU A 396 13.92 -9.23 8.75
CA LEU A 396 13.29 -9.43 10.06
C LEU A 396 11.77 -9.23 10.01
N GLU A 397 11.30 -8.21 9.28
CA GLU A 397 9.85 -7.99 9.13
C GLU A 397 9.17 -9.15 8.40
N LEU A 398 9.77 -9.60 7.29
CA LEU A 398 9.28 -10.75 6.54
C LEU A 398 9.28 -12.03 7.38
N HIS A 399 10.35 -12.27 8.14
CA HIS A 399 10.46 -13.42 9.02
C HIS A 399 9.41 -13.36 10.15
N ALA A 400 9.18 -12.19 10.76
CA ALA A 400 8.16 -12.02 11.78
C ALA A 400 6.74 -12.34 11.26
N VAL A 401 6.41 -11.90 10.05
CA VAL A 401 5.13 -12.24 9.40
C VAL A 401 5.04 -13.74 9.13
N LEU A 402 6.11 -14.36 8.63
CA LEU A 402 6.14 -15.80 8.36
C LEU A 402 5.90 -16.63 9.62
N LYS A 403 6.56 -16.28 10.74
CA LYS A 403 6.39 -16.97 12.01
C LYS A 403 4.92 -16.96 12.46
N GLU A 404 4.28 -15.80 12.38
CA GLU A 404 2.87 -15.63 12.76
C GLU A 404 1.94 -16.47 11.88
N LEU A 405 2.12 -16.40 10.56
CA LEU A 405 1.28 -17.12 9.58
C LEU A 405 1.55 -18.63 9.54
N ARG A 406 2.68 -19.11 10.06
CA ARG A 406 2.99 -20.56 10.19
C ARG A 406 2.67 -21.11 11.58
N HIS A 407 2.22 -20.26 12.52
CA HIS A 407 2.06 -20.59 13.94
C HIS A 407 3.36 -21.09 14.61
N GLU A 408 4.51 -20.69 14.08
CA GLU A 408 5.82 -20.96 14.65
C GLU A 408 6.05 -19.93 15.77
N ARG A 409 5.68 -20.25 17.02
CA ARG A 409 5.97 -19.40 18.17
C ARG A 409 7.45 -19.42 18.53
#